data_AF-A0A842N9X1-F1
#
_entry.id   AF-A0A842N9X1-F1
#
_cell.length_a   1.000
_cell.length_b   1.000
_cell.length_c   1.000
_cell.angle_alpha   90.00
_cell.angle_beta   90.00
_cell.angle_gamma   90.00
#
_symmetry.space_group_name_H-M   'P 1'
#
loop_
_entity.id
_entity.type
_entity.pdbx_description
1 polymer ?
#
loop_
_entity_poly.entity_id
_entity_poly.type
_entity_poly.pdbx_seq_one_letter_code
_entity_poly.pdbx_strand_id
1 'polypeptide(L)'
;MSEEISKYFKEVKDIVDTISRDDINNVIKLLNEARLSGKRIFIVGNGGSASTATHFACDLNKYTSVDKEKRFRAISLVDNIPLMTALVNDEGWDKVYSYQLENLMD
;
A
#
# COMPACT_ATOMS: atom_id res chain seq x y z
N MET A 1 -0.52 33.11 5.49
CA MET A 1 -1.69 32.25 5.23
C MET A 1 -2.02 32.11 3.74
N SER A 2 -2.37 33.15 2.98
CA SER A 2 -2.61 33.01 1.52
C SER A 2 -1.36 32.59 0.75
N GLU A 3 -0.20 33.18 1.07
CA GLU A 3 1.09 32.84 0.45
C GLU A 3 1.55 31.40 0.77
N GLU A 4 1.34 30.93 2.01
CA GLU A 4 1.69 29.56 2.42
C GLU A 4 0.84 28.52 1.67
N ILE A 5 -0.45 28.79 1.47
CA ILE A 5 -1.33 27.93 0.67
C ILE A 5 -0.86 27.90 -0.79
N SER A 6 -0.55 29.05 -1.38
CA SER A 6 -0.03 29.13 -2.75
C SER A 6 1.29 28.38 -2.91
N LYS A 7 2.18 28.48 -1.91
CA LYS A 7 3.43 27.73 -1.88
C LYS A 7 3.18 26.23 -1.84
N TYR A 8 2.34 25.75 -0.92
CA TYR A 8 1.99 24.33 -0.82
C TYR A 8 1.41 23.77 -2.13
N PHE A 9 0.47 24.49 -2.77
CA PHE A 9 -0.10 24.05 -4.05
C PHE A 9 0.94 23.98 -5.17
N LYS A 10 1.87 24.93 -5.20
CA LYS A 10 2.98 24.89 -6.15
C LYS A 10 3.87 23.67 -5.89
N GLU A 11 4.24 23.42 -4.64
CA GLU A 11 5.07 22.25 -4.27
C GLU A 11 4.41 20.93 -4.64
N VAL A 12 3.11 20.77 -4.38
CA VAL A 12 2.35 19.57 -4.79
C VAL A 12 2.40 19.40 -6.31
N LYS A 13 2.19 20.47 -7.07
CA LYS A 13 2.26 20.42 -8.54
C LYS A 13 3.65 20.04 -9.01
N ASP A 14 4.68 20.69 -8.48
CA ASP A 14 6.07 20.44 -8.86
C ASP A 14 6.43 18.96 -8.57
N ILE A 15 5.99 18.40 -7.43
CA ILE A 15 6.17 16.97 -7.12
C ILE A 15 5.44 16.09 -8.13
N VAL A 16 4.17 16.37 -8.44
CA VAL A 16 3.38 15.59 -9.41
C VAL A 16 4.04 15.59 -10.79
N ASP A 17 4.63 16.70 -11.21
CA ASP A 17 5.33 16.82 -12.50
C ASP A 17 6.61 15.97 -12.56
N THR A 18 7.18 15.56 -11.41
CA THR A 18 8.33 14.62 -11.36
C THR A 18 7.95 13.15 -11.47
N ILE A 19 6.66 12.80 -11.32
CA ILE A 19 6.24 11.40 -11.30
C ILE A 19 6.25 10.83 -12.72
N SER A 20 7.08 9.81 -12.94
CA SER A 20 7.18 9.11 -14.21
C SER A 20 5.88 8.38 -14.55
N ARG A 21 5.30 8.70 -15.72
CA ARG A 21 4.13 7.99 -16.25
C ARG A 21 4.46 6.53 -16.57
N ASP A 22 5.70 6.24 -16.95
CA ASP A 22 6.14 4.89 -17.26
C ASP A 22 6.22 4.04 -15.99
N ASP A 23 6.69 4.60 -14.88
CA ASP A 23 6.72 3.89 -13.59
C ASP A 23 5.31 3.58 -13.09
N ILE A 24 4.36 4.53 -13.23
CA ILE A 24 2.95 4.28 -12.94
C ILE A 24 2.43 3.12 -13.80
N ASN A 25 2.68 3.15 -15.12
CA ASN A 25 2.25 2.08 -16.02
C ASN A 25 2.86 0.72 -15.65
N ASN A 26 4.11 0.69 -15.22
CA ASN A 26 4.79 -0.53 -14.77
C ASN A 26 4.16 -1.09 -13.50
N VAL A 27 3.83 -0.25 -12.52
CA VAL A 27 3.11 -0.66 -11.30
C VAL A 27 1.72 -1.20 -11.64
N ILE A 28 0.97 -0.54 -12.53
CA ILE A 28 -0.36 -1.01 -12.96
C ILE A 28 -0.26 -2.40 -13.60
N LYS A 29 0.70 -2.61 -14.50
CA LYS A 29 0.93 -3.90 -15.15
C LYS A 29 1.26 -4.98 -14.13
N LEU A 30 2.21 -4.72 -13.23
CA LEU A 30 2.63 -5.65 -12.18
C LEU A 30 1.46 -6.09 -11.29
N LEU A 31 0.65 -5.14 -10.82
CA LEU A 31 -0.53 -5.43 -9.99
C LEU A 31 -1.55 -6.27 -10.76
N ASN A 32 -1.79 -5.94 -12.04
CA ASN A 32 -2.74 -6.66 -12.86
C ASN A 32 -2.29 -8.10 -13.14
N GLU A 33 -0.99 -8.29 -13.42
CA GLU A 33 -0.39 -9.62 -13.57
C GLU A 33 -0.51 -10.43 -12.29
N ALA A 34 -0.18 -9.85 -11.13
CA ALA A 34 -0.35 -10.50 -9.83
C ALA A 34 -1.79 -10.98 -9.60
N ARG A 35 -2.78 -10.12 -9.91
CA ARG A 35 -4.21 -10.48 -9.85
C ARG A 35 -4.57 -11.62 -10.80
N LEU A 36 -4.16 -11.53 -12.07
CA LEU A 36 -4.48 -12.54 -13.07
C LEU A 36 -3.84 -13.89 -12.76
N SER A 37 -2.65 -13.89 -12.15
CA SER A 37 -1.96 -15.08 -11.66
C SER A 37 -2.43 -15.55 -10.28
N GLY A 38 -3.41 -14.89 -9.64
CA GLY A 38 -3.95 -15.28 -8.33
C GLY A 38 -2.98 -15.09 -7.16
N LYS A 39 -1.92 -14.28 -7.34
CA LYS A 39 -0.93 -13.96 -6.30
C LYS A 39 -1.53 -13.08 -5.21
N ARG A 40 -0.94 -13.15 -4.01
CA ARG A 40 -1.22 -12.23 -2.91
C ARG A 40 -0.38 -10.97 -3.06
N ILE A 41 -0.97 -9.82 -2.72
CA ILE A 41 -0.30 -8.52 -2.74
C ILE A 41 -0.26 -8.04 -1.29
N PHE A 42 0.93 -7.93 -0.72
CA PHE A 42 1.13 -7.42 0.63
C PHE A 42 1.52 -5.95 0.57
N ILE A 43 0.86 -5.11 1.37
CA ILE A 43 1.07 -3.67 1.41
C ILE A 43 1.43 -3.29 2.84
N VAL A 44 2.50 -2.52 2.99
CA VAL A 44 3.03 -2.09 4.29
C VAL A 44 3.37 -0.61 4.24
N GLY A 45 3.42 0.03 5.40
CA GLY A 45 3.78 1.43 5.52
C GLY A 45 3.81 1.90 6.96
N ASN A 46 4.67 2.87 7.27
CA ASN A 46 4.84 3.42 8.61
C ASN A 46 4.18 4.79 8.73
N GLY A 47 3.68 5.14 9.92
CA GLY A 47 3.06 6.44 10.18
C GLY A 47 1.89 6.73 9.25
N GLY A 48 1.85 7.90 8.60
CA GLY A 48 0.80 8.24 7.62
C GLY A 48 0.74 7.28 6.43
N SER A 49 1.87 6.69 6.03
CA SER A 49 1.89 5.66 4.97
C SER A 49 1.23 4.36 5.39
N ALA A 50 1.07 4.08 6.70
CA ALA A 50 0.26 2.97 7.18
C ALA A 50 -1.22 3.18 6.80
N SER A 51 -1.72 4.41 6.95
CA SER A 51 -3.08 4.77 6.53
C SER A 51 -3.25 4.66 5.00
N THR A 52 -2.23 5.02 4.23
CA THR A 52 -2.23 4.79 2.78
C THR A 52 -2.20 3.30 2.43
N ALA A 53 -1.41 2.48 3.15
CA ALA A 53 -1.31 1.05 2.92
C ALA A 53 -2.66 0.33 3.14
N THR A 54 -3.34 0.61 4.25
CA THR A 54 -4.66 0.04 4.54
C THR A 54 -5.70 0.49 3.51
N HIS A 55 -5.71 1.78 3.15
CA HIS A 55 -6.64 2.29 2.15
C HIS A 55 -6.39 1.69 0.76
N PHE A 56 -5.12 1.53 0.37
CA PHE A 56 -4.78 0.94 -0.92
C PHE A 56 -5.20 -0.54 -1.01
N ALA A 57 -5.04 -1.30 0.08
CA ALA A 57 -5.58 -2.66 0.16
C ALA A 57 -7.11 -2.68 0.03
N CYS A 58 -7.81 -1.75 0.69
CA CYS A 58 -9.26 -1.57 0.57
C CYS A 58 -9.69 -1.30 -0.88
N ASP A 59 -9.05 -0.33 -1.55
CA ASP A 59 -9.38 0.06 -2.92
C ASP A 59 -9.18 -1.09 -3.91
N LEU A 60 -8.07 -1.82 -3.82
CA LEU A 60 -7.80 -2.98 -4.67
C LEU A 60 -8.88 -4.06 -4.49
N ASN A 61 -9.23 -4.40 -3.25
CA ASN A 61 -10.18 -5.48 -2.97
C ASN A 61 -11.65 -5.10 -3.23
N LYS A 62 -12.02 -3.83 -3.01
CA LYS A 62 -13.38 -3.33 -3.19
C LYS A 62 -13.57 -2.71 -4.56
N TYR A 63 -12.94 -1.58 -4.84
CA TYR A 63 -13.25 -0.75 -6.02
C TYR A 63 -12.64 -1.31 -7.31
N THR A 64 -11.34 -1.61 -7.32
CA THR A 64 -10.66 -2.08 -8.54
C THR A 64 -11.02 -3.52 -8.93
N SER A 65 -11.55 -4.29 -7.97
CA SER A 65 -12.00 -5.68 -8.19
C SER A 65 -13.45 -5.81 -8.66
N VAL A 66 -14.25 -4.73 -8.68
CA VAL A 66 -15.65 -4.81 -9.14
C VAL A 66 -15.68 -5.28 -10.60
N ASP A 67 -16.60 -6.19 -10.92
CA ASP A 67 -16.82 -6.76 -12.25
C ASP A 67 -15.59 -7.44 -12.91
N LYS A 68 -14.57 -7.79 -12.12
CA LYS A 68 -13.42 -8.57 -12.59
C LYS A 68 -13.67 -10.06 -12.39
N GLU A 69 -13.38 -10.87 -13.41
CA GLU A 69 -13.42 -12.33 -13.31
C GLU A 69 -12.50 -12.87 -12.20
N LYS A 70 -11.34 -12.23 -12.00
CA LYS A 70 -10.42 -12.50 -10.88
C LYS A 70 -10.28 -11.26 -10.00
N ARG A 71 -10.50 -11.41 -8.70
CA ARG A 71 -10.38 -10.34 -7.72
C ARG A 71 -8.93 -10.18 -7.25
N PHE A 72 -8.57 -8.99 -6.80
CA PHE A 72 -7.32 -8.80 -6.07
C PHE A 72 -7.35 -9.58 -4.75
N ARG A 73 -6.16 -10.00 -4.30
CA ARG A 73 -5.93 -10.59 -2.97
C ARG A 73 -4.94 -9.70 -2.22
N ALA A 74 -5.37 -8.47 -1.93
CA ALA A 74 -4.52 -7.48 -1.27
C ALA A 74 -4.68 -7.57 0.25
N ILE A 75 -3.57 -7.53 0.99
CA ILE A 75 -3.54 -7.56 2.45
C ILE A 75 -2.62 -6.44 2.92
N SER A 76 -3.16 -5.58 3.78
CA SER A 76 -2.37 -4.61 4.52
C SER A 76 -1.86 -5.24 5.81
N LEU A 77 -0.55 -5.25 6.04
CA LEU A 77 0.02 -5.82 7.27
C LEU A 77 -0.09 -4.87 8.48
N VAL A 78 -0.68 -3.68 8.30
CA VAL A 78 -0.87 -2.71 9.39
C VAL A 78 -2.25 -2.81 10.06
N ASP A 79 -3.16 -3.64 9.52
CA ASP A 79 -4.56 -3.64 9.94
C ASP A 79 -4.81 -4.43 11.24
N ASN A 80 -3.98 -5.45 11.52
CA ASN A 80 -4.10 -6.28 12.72
C ASN A 80 -3.36 -5.62 13.90
N ILE A 81 -3.99 -4.64 14.52
CA ILE A 81 -3.39 -3.86 15.63
C ILE A 81 -2.87 -4.75 16.77
N PRO A 82 -3.62 -5.74 17.30
CA PRO A 82 -3.09 -6.62 18.33
C PRO A 82 -1.79 -7.33 17.92
N LEU A 83 -1.73 -7.90 16.70
CA LEU A 83 -0.55 -8.58 16.18
C LEU A 83 0.63 -7.61 16.00
N MET A 84 0.38 -6.44 15.41
CA MET A 84 1.39 -5.38 15.24
C MET A 84 2.00 -5.00 16.59
N THR A 85 1.17 -4.74 17.60
CA THR A 85 1.65 -4.32 18.92
C THR A 85 2.40 -5.42 19.66
N ALA A 86 1.97 -6.68 19.53
CA ALA A 86 2.67 -7.82 20.13
C ALA A 86 4.06 -8.01 19.49
N LEU A 87 4.14 -8.00 18.15
CA LEU A 87 5.41 -8.13 17.44
C LEU A 87 6.36 -6.98 17.74
N VAL A 88 5.88 -5.74 17.78
CA VAL A 88 6.73 -4.60 18.14
C VAL A 88 7.25 -4.73 19.58
N ASN A 89 6.42 -5.19 20.52
CA ASN A 89 6.82 -5.36 21.92
C ASN A 89 7.83 -6.50 22.12
N ASP A 90 7.58 -7.65 21.49
CA ASP A 90 8.31 -8.88 21.77
C ASP A 90 9.53 -9.05 20.86
N GLU A 91 9.44 -8.59 19.60
CA GLU A 91 10.41 -8.85 18.54
C GLU A 91 11.09 -7.58 18.00
N GLY A 92 10.56 -6.40 18.33
CA GLY A 92 11.05 -5.12 17.86
C GLY A 92 10.41 -4.63 16.55
N TRP A 93 10.59 -3.34 16.27
CA TRP A 93 10.00 -2.69 15.09
C TRP A 93 10.50 -3.23 13.75
N ASP A 94 11.75 -3.67 13.69
CA ASP A 94 12.42 -4.15 12.49
C ASP A 94 11.83 -5.46 11.94
N LYS A 95 11.13 -6.22 12.78
CA LYS A 95 10.55 -7.52 12.41
C LYS A 95 9.04 -7.51 12.17
N VAL A 96 8.36 -6.40 12.43
CA VAL A 96 6.89 -6.36 12.46
C VAL A 96 6.22 -6.82 11.17
N TYR A 97 6.84 -6.58 10.00
CA TYR A 97 6.31 -7.00 8.71
C TYR A 97 6.87 -8.35 8.23
N SER A 98 8.17 -8.59 8.40
CA SER A 98 8.80 -9.84 7.98
C SER A 98 8.19 -11.03 8.73
N TYR A 99 7.96 -10.90 10.04
CA TYR A 99 7.35 -11.95 10.85
C TYR A 99 5.93 -12.29 10.37
N GLN A 100 5.12 -11.29 10.01
CA GLN A 100 3.80 -11.55 9.44
C GLN A 100 3.89 -12.25 8.09
N LEU A 101 4.87 -11.88 7.27
CA LEU A 101 5.09 -12.49 5.96
C LEU A 101 5.55 -13.94 6.05
N GLU A 102 6.33 -14.34 7.06
CA GLU A 102 6.70 -15.74 7.29
C GLU A 102 5.47 -16.65 7.47
N ASN A 103 4.38 -16.13 8.05
CA ASN A 103 3.12 -16.86 8.20
C ASN A 103 2.22 -16.82 6.96
N LEU A 104 2.47 -15.88 6.04
CA LEU A 104 1.55 -15.53 4.96
C LEU A 104 2.14 -15.76 3.56
N MET A 105 3.43 -16.05 3.40
CA MET A 105 3.99 -16.45 2.11
C MET A 105 3.97 -17.99 2.00
N ASP A 106 3.49 -18.50 0.86
CA ASP A 106 3.59 -19.93 0.49
C ASP A 106 4.74 -20.12 -0.51
#